data_AF-A0A7W9IET7-F1
#
_entry.id   AF-A0A7W9IET7-F1
#
_cell.length_a   1.000
_cell.length_b   1.000
_cell.length_c   1.000
_cell.angle_alpha   90.00
_cell.angle_beta   90.00
_cell.angle_gamma   90.00
#
_symmetry.space_group_name_H-M   'P 1'
#
loop_
_entity.id
_entity.type
_entity.pdbx_description
1 polymer ?
#
loop_
_entity_poly.entity_id
_entity_poly.type
_entity_poly.pdbx_seq_one_letter_code
_entity_poly.pdbx_strand_id
1 'polypeptide(L)'
;MGFQLSCYFTLDAGVLPLFERVIPGGSRFVIPVGGDGLPAGWVLPTPWRLEYDLGGTPAMAGDVVDDAAVDAWRKAAGVPGTPDPLDAFDDLDLQLASLLSLAAPSGVVVIDDDTFGGLRFNEYAAVCVSGRLRAAGGIDFADGGRGAGRAFELRDGAYHPVTPAEADPVTRCAAVLDRRFAGVSLFEGYLPRNAEPGFHRDRLPPADGPLRLPPGTVEEWGPYFPLLTRHHGG
;
A
#
# COMPACT_ATOMS: atom_id res chain seq x y z
N MET A 1 -10.40 -17.35 -15.29
CA MET A 1 -9.77 -17.12 -13.98
C MET A 1 -9.32 -15.67 -13.96
N GLY A 2 -9.81 -14.89 -13.01
CA GLY A 2 -9.32 -13.54 -12.72
C GLY A 2 -8.56 -13.54 -11.39
N PHE A 3 -7.81 -12.48 -11.15
CA PHE A 3 -7.01 -12.21 -9.97
C PHE A 3 -7.12 -10.71 -9.71
N GLN A 4 -7.38 -10.34 -8.46
CA GLN A 4 -7.33 -8.96 -8.00
C GLN A 4 -6.47 -8.90 -6.74
N LEU A 5 -5.47 -8.02 -6.72
CA LEU A 5 -4.73 -7.67 -5.51
C LEU A 5 -4.85 -6.17 -5.25
N SER A 6 -5.63 -5.83 -4.24
CA SER A 6 -5.65 -4.49 -3.64
C SER A 6 -5.15 -4.61 -2.21
N CYS A 7 -3.92 -4.16 -1.94
CA CYS A 7 -3.27 -4.38 -0.65
C CYS A 7 -2.15 -3.38 -0.35
N TYR A 8 -1.67 -3.43 0.90
CA TYR A 8 -0.42 -2.82 1.33
C TYR A 8 0.63 -3.92 1.57
N PHE A 9 1.85 -3.73 1.07
CA PHE A 9 2.98 -4.65 1.25
C PHE A 9 4.11 -3.98 2.05
N THR A 10 4.68 -4.69 3.01
CA THR A 10 5.83 -4.22 3.79
C THR A 10 6.77 -5.36 4.22
N LEU A 11 7.99 -4.99 4.61
CA LEU A 11 9.00 -5.87 5.21
C LEU A 11 9.12 -5.70 6.72
N ASP A 12 8.22 -4.94 7.35
CA ASP A 12 8.33 -4.59 8.76
C ASP A 12 7.10 -5.05 9.56
N ALA A 13 7.25 -6.12 10.35
CA ALA A 13 6.22 -6.57 11.29
C ALA A 13 5.77 -5.49 12.29
N GLY A 14 6.60 -4.47 12.52
CA GLY A 14 6.30 -3.32 13.37
C GLY A 14 5.09 -2.50 12.90
N VAL A 15 4.65 -2.67 11.66
CA VAL A 15 3.44 -2.04 11.13
C VAL A 15 2.15 -2.60 11.74
N LEU A 16 2.15 -3.86 12.19
CA LEU A 16 0.92 -4.59 12.53
C LEU A 16 0.13 -3.94 13.67
N PRO A 17 0.75 -3.42 14.75
CA PRO A 17 0.04 -2.66 15.78
C PRO A 17 -0.58 -1.36 15.29
N LEU A 18 -0.01 -0.71 14.27
CA LEU A 18 -0.63 0.48 13.66
C LEU A 18 -1.80 0.05 12.79
N PHE A 19 -1.62 -1.00 11.99
CA PHE A 19 -2.66 -1.55 11.14
C PHE A 19 -3.90 -2.00 11.94
N GLU A 20 -3.71 -2.65 13.09
CA GLU A 20 -4.82 -3.04 13.98
C GLU A 20 -5.57 -1.85 14.57
N ARG A 21 -4.92 -0.68 14.72
CA ARG A 21 -5.60 0.55 15.16
C ARG A 21 -6.36 1.21 14.03
N VAL A 22 -5.82 1.15 12.81
CA VAL A 22 -6.48 1.68 11.60
C VAL A 22 -7.70 0.82 11.25
N ILE A 23 -7.55 -0.50 11.31
CA ILE A 23 -8.59 -1.49 11.02
C ILE A 23 -8.69 -2.45 12.22
N PRO A 24 -9.56 -2.17 13.21
CA PRO A 24 -9.77 -3.05 14.34
C PRO A 24 -10.17 -4.47 13.91
N GLY A 25 -9.39 -5.47 14.33
CA GLY A 25 -9.51 -6.86 13.91
C GLY A 25 -8.95 -7.16 12.52
N GLY A 26 -8.35 -6.17 11.84
CA GLY A 26 -7.77 -6.29 10.50
C GLY A 26 -6.55 -7.20 10.46
N SER A 27 -5.76 -7.25 11.54
CA SER A 27 -4.53 -8.05 11.60
C SER A 27 -4.75 -9.54 11.31
N ARG A 28 -5.92 -10.08 11.64
CA ARG A 28 -6.28 -11.51 11.38
C ARG A 28 -6.35 -11.88 9.90
N PHE A 29 -6.34 -10.89 9.01
CA PHE A 29 -6.38 -11.06 7.56
C PHE A 29 -5.04 -10.80 6.88
N VAL A 30 -3.99 -10.49 7.66
CA VAL A 30 -2.65 -10.25 7.14
C VAL A 30 -2.04 -11.56 6.64
N ILE A 31 -1.39 -11.50 5.48
CA ILE A 31 -0.79 -12.66 4.83
C ILE A 31 0.72 -12.54 4.93
N PRO A 32 1.41 -13.44 5.66
CA PRO A 32 2.87 -13.50 5.60
C PRO A 32 3.31 -14.02 4.23
N VAL A 33 4.26 -13.33 3.60
CA VAL A 33 4.85 -13.70 2.32
C VAL A 33 6.35 -13.97 2.45
N GLY A 34 6.86 -14.86 1.62
CA GLY A 34 8.26 -15.25 1.62
C GLY A 34 8.57 -16.11 0.40
N GLY A 35 9.83 -16.10 -0.03
CA GLY A 35 10.30 -16.87 -1.17
C GLY A 35 11.82 -16.95 -1.17
N ASP A 36 12.37 -17.91 -1.91
CA ASP A 36 13.81 -18.16 -1.92
C ASP A 36 14.59 -16.92 -2.39
N GLY A 37 15.53 -16.47 -1.55
CA GLY A 37 16.38 -15.31 -1.85
C GLY A 37 15.74 -13.94 -1.60
N LEU A 38 14.44 -13.87 -1.30
CA LEU A 38 13.70 -12.62 -1.03
C LEU A 38 13.48 -12.43 0.49
N PRO A 39 13.40 -11.19 0.99
CA PRO A 39 13.05 -10.96 2.39
C PRO A 39 11.64 -11.47 2.70
N ALA A 40 11.39 -11.85 3.96
CA ALA A 40 10.02 -12.08 4.43
C ALA A 40 9.26 -10.75 4.50
N GLY A 41 7.96 -10.80 4.27
CA GLY A 41 7.11 -9.61 4.29
C GLY A 41 5.68 -9.92 4.71
N TRP A 42 4.86 -8.87 4.69
CA TRP A 42 3.45 -8.93 5.07
C TRP A 42 2.62 -8.19 4.03
N VAL A 43 1.56 -8.86 3.59
CA VAL A 43 0.50 -8.26 2.78
C VAL A 43 -0.68 -7.96 3.71
N LEU A 44 -1.00 -6.68 3.85
CA LEU A 44 -2.12 -6.15 4.62
C LEU A 44 -3.26 -5.84 3.64
N PRO A 45 -4.49 -6.33 3.86
CA PRO A 45 -5.61 -6.01 2.99
C PRO A 45 -6.00 -4.53 3.10
N THR A 46 -6.54 -3.96 2.02
CA THR A 46 -7.17 -2.64 2.06
C THR A 46 -8.46 -2.66 2.89
N PRO A 47 -8.86 -1.54 3.53
CA PRO A 47 -10.12 -1.48 4.26
C PRO A 47 -11.32 -1.89 3.40
N TRP A 48 -11.40 -1.37 2.18
CA TRP A 48 -12.50 -1.60 1.23
C TRP A 48 -12.68 -3.08 0.92
N ARG A 49 -11.56 -3.81 0.78
CA ARG A 49 -11.59 -5.26 0.55
C ARG A 49 -12.28 -5.99 1.71
N LEU A 50 -12.02 -5.57 2.94
CA LEU A 50 -12.64 -6.15 4.13
C LEU A 50 -14.11 -5.74 4.27
N GLU A 51 -14.49 -4.54 3.85
CA GLU A 51 -15.88 -4.07 3.91
C GLU A 51 -16.82 -4.96 3.12
N TYR A 52 -16.40 -5.45 1.94
CA TYR A 52 -17.17 -6.44 1.17
C TYR A 52 -17.48 -7.71 1.97
N ASP A 53 -16.49 -8.24 2.70
CA ASP A 53 -16.67 -9.43 3.53
C ASP A 53 -17.43 -9.15 4.83
N LEU A 54 -17.46 -7.89 5.27
CA LEU A 54 -18.20 -7.41 6.44
C LEU A 54 -19.61 -6.89 6.09
N GLY A 55 -20.14 -7.24 4.91
CA GLY A 55 -21.49 -6.88 4.50
C GLY A 55 -21.69 -5.38 4.27
N GLY A 56 -20.63 -4.67 3.87
CA GLY A 56 -20.63 -3.23 3.63
C GLY A 56 -20.41 -2.38 4.89
N THR A 57 -20.05 -3.00 6.03
CA THR A 57 -19.71 -2.25 7.24
C THR A 57 -18.30 -1.66 7.10
N PRO A 58 -18.10 -0.34 7.33
CA PRO A 58 -16.78 0.27 7.27
C PRO A 58 -15.77 -0.46 8.16
N ALA A 59 -14.63 -0.82 7.56
CA ALA A 59 -13.59 -1.57 8.28
C ALA A 59 -12.61 -0.63 9.00
N MET A 60 -12.44 0.58 8.48
CA MET A 60 -11.52 1.59 9.00
C MET A 60 -12.12 2.33 10.21
N ALA A 61 -11.29 2.67 11.20
CA ALA A 61 -11.67 3.56 12.29
C ALA A 61 -11.97 4.99 11.75
N GLY A 62 -12.95 5.67 12.36
CA GLY A 62 -13.48 6.95 11.83
C GLY A 62 -12.58 8.18 11.96
N ASP A 63 -11.36 8.06 12.48
CA ASP A 63 -10.43 9.17 12.77
C ASP A 63 -9.00 8.91 12.26
N VAL A 64 -8.86 8.02 11.28
CA VAL A 64 -7.55 7.66 10.73
C VAL A 64 -6.91 8.83 9.98
N VAL A 65 -7.71 9.55 9.21
CA VAL A 65 -7.30 10.71 8.40
C VAL A 65 -8.12 11.94 8.76
N ASP A 66 -7.54 13.13 8.55
CA ASP A 66 -8.26 14.40 8.56
C ASP A 66 -8.45 14.92 7.13
N ASP A 67 -9.68 14.82 6.62
CA ASP A 67 -10.05 15.27 5.27
C ASP A 67 -9.75 16.75 5.05
N ALA A 68 -9.83 17.58 6.10
CA ALA A 68 -9.53 19.01 5.99
C ALA A 68 -8.02 19.28 5.83
N ALA A 69 -7.18 18.29 6.11
CA ALA A 69 -5.72 18.39 6.04
C ALA A 69 -5.12 17.77 4.77
N VAL A 70 -5.93 17.27 3.82
CA VAL A 70 -5.46 16.54 2.62
C VAL A 70 -4.41 17.35 1.83
N ASP A 71 -4.68 18.61 1.49
CA ASP A 71 -3.73 19.43 0.72
C ASP A 71 -2.39 19.63 1.45
N ALA A 72 -2.47 19.85 2.77
CA ALA A 72 -1.28 20.02 3.60
C ALA A 72 -0.50 18.72 3.72
N TRP A 73 -1.20 17.59 3.85
CA TRP A 73 -0.62 16.25 3.84
C TRP A 73 0.05 15.96 2.49
N ARG A 74 -0.62 16.19 1.35
CA ARG A 74 -0.05 15.97 0.00
C ARG A 74 1.30 16.66 -0.14
N LYS A 75 1.37 17.93 0.29
CA LYS A 75 2.61 18.71 0.29
C LYS A 75 3.68 18.10 1.21
N ALA A 76 3.32 17.69 2.43
CA ALA A 76 4.26 17.09 3.38
C ALA A 76 4.75 15.71 2.90
N ALA A 77 3.86 14.88 2.36
CA ALA A 77 4.15 13.57 1.81
C ALA A 77 4.93 13.64 0.49
N GLY A 78 5.03 14.82 -0.14
CA GLY A 78 5.72 14.99 -1.42
C GLY A 78 4.91 14.45 -2.61
N VAL A 79 3.59 14.37 -2.47
CA VAL A 79 2.69 14.01 -3.58
C VAL A 79 2.68 15.16 -4.59
N PRO A 80 2.93 14.90 -5.89
CA PRO A 80 2.88 15.94 -6.90
C PRO A 80 1.53 16.68 -6.91
N GLY A 81 1.56 17.99 -7.14
CA GLY A 81 0.33 18.78 -7.29
C GLY A 81 -0.45 18.47 -8.56
N THR A 82 0.24 17.94 -9.59
CA THR A 82 -0.41 17.40 -10.79
C THR A 82 -0.95 16.01 -10.50
N PRO A 83 -2.20 15.68 -10.90
CA PRO A 83 -2.74 14.34 -10.75
C PRO A 83 -1.90 13.32 -11.54
N ASP A 84 -1.94 12.06 -11.13
CA ASP A 84 -1.29 11.02 -11.92
C ASP A 84 -2.04 10.81 -13.26
N PRO A 85 -1.36 10.37 -14.32
CA PRO A 85 -1.98 10.29 -15.64
C PRO A 85 -3.13 9.29 -15.78
N LEU A 86 -3.27 8.35 -14.85
CA LEU A 86 -4.23 7.23 -14.94
C LEU A 86 -5.32 7.29 -13.87
N ASP A 87 -5.32 8.32 -13.00
CA ASP A 87 -6.21 8.40 -11.84
C ASP A 87 -6.12 7.13 -10.99
N ALA A 88 -4.89 6.62 -10.86
CA ALA A 88 -4.60 5.29 -10.32
C ALA A 88 -4.70 5.21 -8.81
N PHE A 89 -4.50 6.34 -8.12
CA PHE A 89 -4.51 6.39 -6.66
C PHE A 89 -5.44 7.48 -6.18
N ASP A 90 -6.44 7.09 -5.39
CA ASP A 90 -7.14 8.07 -4.58
C ASP A 90 -6.25 8.56 -3.42
N ASP A 91 -6.59 9.72 -2.85
CA ASP A 91 -5.82 10.31 -1.76
C ASP A 91 -5.79 9.40 -0.52
N LEU A 92 -6.85 8.62 -0.32
CA LEU A 92 -7.02 7.84 0.90
C LEU A 92 -6.10 6.62 0.92
N ASP A 93 -5.95 5.92 -0.20
CA ASP A 93 -5.01 4.81 -0.36
C ASP A 93 -3.56 5.28 -0.12
N LEU A 94 -3.20 6.45 -0.65
CA LEU A 94 -1.87 7.05 -0.42
C LEU A 94 -1.69 7.55 1.02
N GLN A 95 -2.73 8.12 1.64
CA GLN A 95 -2.71 8.53 3.05
C GLN A 95 -2.51 7.32 3.97
N LEU A 96 -3.16 6.20 3.68
CA LEU A 96 -3.01 4.96 4.42
C LEU A 96 -1.61 4.36 4.26
N ALA A 97 -1.08 4.29 3.04
CA ALA A 97 0.31 3.87 2.81
C ALA A 97 1.31 4.80 3.53
N SER A 98 1.07 6.11 3.48
CA SER A 98 1.83 7.13 4.21
C SER A 98 1.80 6.85 5.71
N LEU A 99 0.62 6.75 6.32
CA LEU A 99 0.44 6.47 7.75
C LEU A 99 1.12 5.18 8.18
N LEU A 100 0.87 4.07 7.46
CA LEU A 100 1.44 2.76 7.79
C LEU A 100 2.97 2.78 7.70
N SER A 101 3.53 3.51 6.74
CA SER A 101 4.99 3.66 6.58
C SER A 101 5.68 4.38 7.74
N LEU A 102 4.94 5.05 8.63
CA LEU A 102 5.48 5.65 9.85
C LEU A 102 5.94 4.59 10.87
N ALA A 103 5.35 3.39 10.82
CA ALA A 103 5.69 2.26 11.68
C ALA A 103 6.55 1.18 10.96
N ALA A 104 6.87 1.38 9.68
CA ALA A 104 7.63 0.47 8.85
C ALA A 104 8.92 1.14 8.32
N PRO A 105 10.09 0.92 8.96
CA PRO A 105 11.34 1.55 8.56
C PRO A 105 11.73 1.37 7.08
N SER A 106 11.40 0.23 6.49
CA SER A 106 11.66 -0.07 5.07
C SER A 106 10.65 0.62 4.16
N GLY A 107 9.44 0.88 4.66
CA GLY A 107 8.33 1.51 3.95
C GLY A 107 7.13 0.59 3.73
N VAL A 108 6.14 1.12 3.02
CA VAL A 108 4.90 0.43 2.65
C VAL A 108 4.60 0.71 1.19
N VAL A 109 4.33 -0.34 0.42
CA VAL A 109 3.88 -0.26 -0.98
C VAL A 109 2.38 -0.48 -1.01
N VAL A 110 1.59 0.47 -1.50
CA VAL A 110 0.23 0.18 -1.95
C VAL A 110 0.29 -0.44 -3.34
N ILE A 111 -0.47 -1.50 -3.55
CA ILE A 111 -0.56 -2.26 -4.80
C ILE A 111 -2.03 -2.38 -5.16
N ASP A 112 -2.36 -2.01 -6.39
CA ASP A 112 -3.62 -2.36 -7.04
C ASP A 112 -3.32 -3.04 -8.38
N ASP A 113 -3.74 -4.29 -8.53
CA ASP A 113 -3.59 -5.06 -9.76
C ASP A 113 -4.90 -5.81 -10.04
N ASP A 114 -5.48 -5.56 -11.21
CA ASP A 114 -6.65 -6.27 -11.70
C ASP A 114 -6.35 -7.03 -12.99
N THR A 115 -6.60 -8.34 -12.93
CA THR A 115 -6.54 -9.27 -14.04
C THR A 115 -7.88 -10.00 -14.15
N PHE A 116 -8.57 -9.88 -15.29
CA PHE A 116 -9.81 -10.62 -15.54
C PHE A 116 -9.71 -11.49 -16.80
N GLY A 117 -10.12 -12.76 -16.70
CA GLY A 117 -10.11 -13.69 -17.84
C GLY A 117 -8.71 -14.03 -18.38
N GLY A 118 -7.64 -13.80 -17.59
CA GLY A 118 -6.24 -13.94 -18.04
C GLY A 118 -5.68 -12.72 -18.77
N LEU A 119 -6.46 -11.64 -18.87
CA LEU A 119 -6.01 -10.33 -19.36
C LEU A 119 -5.75 -9.42 -18.16
N ARG A 120 -4.54 -8.86 -18.10
CA ARG A 120 -4.20 -7.83 -17.12
C ARG A 120 -4.79 -6.51 -17.61
N PHE A 121 -5.60 -5.85 -16.79
CA PHE A 121 -6.23 -4.58 -17.14
C PHE A 121 -5.36 -3.42 -16.68
N ASN A 122 -4.92 -3.47 -15.42
CA ASN A 122 -4.06 -2.47 -14.85
C ASN A 122 -3.07 -3.07 -13.85
N GLU A 123 -2.02 -2.30 -13.58
CA GLU A 123 -1.09 -2.52 -12.47
C GLU A 123 -0.65 -1.15 -11.97
N TYR A 124 -0.94 -0.86 -10.71
CA TYR A 124 -0.57 0.38 -10.03
C TYR A 124 0.17 0.06 -8.75
N ALA A 125 1.23 0.81 -8.48
CA ALA A 125 1.90 0.75 -7.19
C ALA A 125 2.49 2.09 -6.79
N ALA A 126 2.45 2.38 -5.50
CA ALA A 126 3.13 3.52 -4.90
C ALA A 126 3.77 3.12 -3.58
N VAL A 127 4.95 3.66 -3.28
CA VAL A 127 5.70 3.35 -2.07
C VAL A 127 5.92 4.59 -1.22
N CYS A 128 5.52 4.48 0.04
CA CYS A 128 5.74 5.48 1.07
C CYS A 128 6.82 5.01 2.06
N VAL A 129 7.73 5.91 2.42
CA VAL A 129 8.77 5.68 3.44
C VAL A 129 8.75 6.86 4.41
N SER A 130 8.50 6.57 5.69
CA SER A 130 8.39 7.59 6.74
C SER A 130 7.37 8.69 6.39
N GLY A 131 6.21 8.28 5.88
CA GLY A 131 5.09 9.16 5.51
C GLY A 131 5.24 9.84 4.15
N ARG A 132 6.34 9.63 3.44
CA ARG A 132 6.62 10.32 2.18
C ARG A 132 6.58 9.40 0.99
N LEU A 133 5.94 9.83 -0.08
CA LEU A 133 5.94 9.17 -1.38
C LEU A 133 7.38 9.16 -1.93
N ARG A 134 7.88 7.97 -2.27
CA ARG A 134 9.25 7.78 -2.80
C ARG A 134 9.28 7.32 -4.24
N ALA A 135 8.33 6.49 -4.62
CA ALA A 135 8.10 6.10 -6.00
C ALA A 135 6.61 5.81 -6.17
N ALA A 136 6.15 5.94 -7.40
CA ALA A 136 4.85 5.50 -7.86
C ALA A 136 4.96 5.15 -9.34
N GLY A 137 4.06 4.32 -9.81
CA GLY A 137 3.96 4.01 -11.21
C GLY A 137 2.65 3.31 -11.51
N GLY A 138 2.31 3.30 -12.78
CA GLY A 138 1.12 2.62 -13.22
C GLY A 138 1.16 2.22 -14.67
N ILE A 139 0.43 1.17 -15.00
CA ILE A 139 0.19 0.70 -16.36
C ILE A 139 -1.30 0.42 -16.50
N ASP A 140 -1.90 1.02 -17.52
CA ASP A 140 -3.22 0.66 -18.04
C ASP A 140 -3.00 -0.04 -19.38
N PHE A 141 -3.36 -1.33 -19.44
CA PHE A 141 -3.25 -2.19 -20.60
C PHE A 141 -4.52 -2.14 -21.47
N ALA A 142 -5.10 -0.95 -21.68
CA ALA A 142 -6.12 -0.61 -22.69
C ALA A 142 -7.12 -1.73 -23.02
N ASP A 143 -8.27 -1.81 -22.34
CA ASP A 143 -9.45 -2.65 -22.69
C ASP A 143 -9.14 -3.97 -23.43
N GLY A 144 -8.29 -4.81 -22.84
CA GLY A 144 -7.92 -6.11 -23.42
C GLY A 144 -7.13 -6.02 -24.73
N GLY A 145 -6.25 -5.02 -24.86
CA GLY A 145 -5.35 -4.83 -26.00
C GLY A 145 -5.96 -4.09 -27.20
N ARG A 146 -7.09 -3.40 -27.04
CA ARG A 146 -7.79 -2.69 -28.13
C ARG A 146 -7.38 -1.24 -28.34
N GLY A 147 -6.44 -0.73 -27.55
CA GLY A 147 -5.87 0.61 -27.65
C GLY A 147 -4.38 0.64 -27.36
N ALA A 148 -3.76 1.81 -27.50
CA ALA A 148 -2.40 2.02 -27.03
C ALA A 148 -2.42 2.09 -25.49
N GLY A 149 -1.82 1.09 -24.84
CA GLY A 149 -1.65 1.10 -23.39
C GLY A 149 -0.90 2.35 -22.92
N ARG A 150 -1.17 2.78 -21.69
CA ARG A 150 -0.60 3.99 -21.10
C ARG A 150 0.14 3.61 -19.82
N ALA A 151 1.25 4.27 -19.56
CA ALA A 151 2.01 4.04 -18.35
C ALA A 151 2.66 5.33 -17.84
N PHE A 152 2.98 5.35 -16.55
CA PHE A 152 3.70 6.43 -15.91
C PHE A 152 4.63 5.95 -14.80
N GLU A 153 5.60 6.79 -14.45
CA GLU A 153 6.46 6.65 -13.28
C GLU A 153 6.55 8.00 -12.55
N LEU A 154 6.70 7.97 -11.23
CA LEU A 154 7.13 9.11 -10.44
C LEU A 154 8.65 9.19 -10.51
N ARG A 155 9.17 10.30 -11.03
CA ARG A 155 10.61 10.60 -11.09
C ARG A 155 10.83 12.07 -10.81
N ASP A 156 11.88 12.40 -10.07
CA ASP A 156 12.26 13.78 -9.76
C ASP A 156 11.11 14.63 -9.16
N GLY A 157 10.20 13.99 -8.40
CA GLY A 157 9.06 14.65 -7.76
C GLY A 157 7.89 14.98 -8.70
N ALA A 158 7.84 14.41 -9.91
CA ALA A 158 6.76 14.59 -10.86
C ALA A 158 6.39 13.27 -11.55
N TYR A 159 5.15 13.18 -12.05
CA TYR A 159 4.73 12.05 -12.87
C TYR A 159 5.21 12.23 -14.30
N HIS A 160 5.85 11.20 -14.84
CA HIS A 160 6.34 11.16 -16.20
C HIS A 160 5.69 10.01 -16.97
N PRO A 161 5.16 10.24 -18.18
CA PRO A 161 4.70 9.15 -19.03
C PRO A 161 5.88 8.28 -19.47
N VAL A 162 5.68 6.97 -19.51
CA VAL A 162 6.63 5.98 -20.00
C VAL A 162 5.92 4.99 -20.94
N THR A 163 6.68 4.14 -21.61
CA THR A 163 6.07 3.07 -22.40
C THR A 163 5.62 1.92 -21.49
N PRO A 164 4.46 1.27 -21.75
CA PRO A 164 4.03 0.10 -20.97
C PRO A 164 5.06 -1.04 -20.92
N ALA A 165 5.89 -1.18 -21.95
CA ALA A 165 6.93 -2.22 -22.01
C ALA A 165 8.10 -1.98 -21.05
N GLU A 166 8.32 -0.74 -20.64
CA GLU A 166 9.39 -0.35 -19.72
C GLU A 166 8.90 -0.22 -18.27
N ALA A 167 7.59 -0.11 -18.07
CA ALA A 167 6.98 0.05 -16.77
C ALA A 167 6.94 -1.28 -16.01
N ASP A 168 7.24 -1.20 -14.71
CA ASP A 168 7.15 -2.33 -13.78
C ASP A 168 6.83 -1.78 -12.37
N PRO A 169 5.61 -1.26 -12.16
CA PRO A 169 5.26 -0.49 -10.97
C PRO A 169 5.53 -1.24 -9.66
N VAL A 170 5.05 -2.48 -9.53
CA VAL A 170 5.16 -3.26 -8.29
C VAL A 170 6.61 -3.57 -7.98
N THR A 171 7.37 -4.07 -8.96
CA THR A 171 8.78 -4.43 -8.76
C THR A 171 9.63 -3.20 -8.44
N ARG A 172 9.44 -2.09 -9.14
CA ARG A 172 10.20 -0.85 -8.90
C ARG A 172 9.88 -0.25 -7.54
N CYS A 173 8.61 -0.23 -7.13
CA CYS A 173 8.22 0.22 -5.79
C CYS A 173 8.75 -0.71 -4.70
N ALA A 174 8.70 -2.02 -4.89
CA ALA A 174 9.26 -2.96 -3.93
C ALA A 174 10.79 -2.87 -3.83
N ALA A 175 11.49 -2.57 -4.93
CA ALA A 175 12.93 -2.35 -4.93
C ALA A 175 13.37 -1.15 -4.07
N VAL A 176 12.45 -0.22 -3.76
CA VAL A 176 12.68 0.85 -2.77
C VAL A 176 12.73 0.28 -1.34
N LEU A 177 11.91 -0.73 -1.03
CA LEU A 177 11.95 -1.41 0.27
C LEU A 177 13.23 -2.24 0.43
N ASP A 178 13.58 -3.03 -0.59
CA ASP A 178 14.81 -3.84 -0.62
C ASP A 178 15.28 -4.10 -2.05
N ARG A 179 16.57 -3.84 -2.32
CA ARG A 179 17.19 -4.01 -3.63
C ARG A 179 17.07 -5.41 -4.23
N ARG A 180 16.86 -6.47 -3.41
CA ARG A 180 16.70 -7.85 -3.88
C ARG A 180 15.46 -8.05 -4.73
N PHE A 181 14.49 -7.15 -4.65
CA PHE A 181 13.32 -7.16 -5.53
C PHE A 181 13.62 -6.60 -6.92
N ALA A 182 14.77 -5.96 -7.16
CA ALA A 182 15.08 -5.38 -8.45
C ALA A 182 15.08 -6.45 -9.56
N GLY A 183 14.19 -6.30 -10.54
CA GLY A 183 14.06 -7.19 -11.70
C GLY A 183 13.40 -8.54 -11.40
N VAL A 184 12.71 -8.68 -10.26
CA VAL A 184 11.98 -9.89 -9.88
C VAL A 184 10.48 -9.63 -9.95
N SER A 185 9.75 -10.44 -10.73
CA SER A 185 8.28 -10.39 -10.70
C SER A 185 7.77 -10.94 -9.38
N LEU A 186 7.24 -10.08 -8.52
CA LEU A 186 6.74 -10.51 -7.20
C LEU A 186 5.52 -11.42 -7.30
N PHE A 187 4.77 -11.35 -8.40
CA PHE A 187 3.65 -12.26 -8.62
C PHE A 187 4.10 -13.68 -8.97
N GLU A 188 5.40 -13.94 -9.21
CA GLU A 188 5.94 -15.29 -9.42
C GLU A 188 6.23 -15.99 -8.08
N GLY A 189 5.15 -16.37 -7.39
CA GLY A 189 5.23 -17.22 -6.20
C GLY A 189 5.57 -16.51 -4.89
N TYR A 190 5.74 -15.19 -4.89
CA TYR A 190 5.98 -14.40 -3.68
C TYR A 190 4.70 -13.71 -3.17
N LEU A 191 4.07 -12.84 -3.98
CA LEU A 191 2.78 -12.22 -3.67
C LEU A 191 1.63 -13.18 -4.00
N PRO A 192 0.57 -13.20 -3.16
CA PRO A 192 -0.58 -14.06 -3.41
C PRO A 192 -1.34 -13.59 -4.65
N ARG A 193 -1.47 -14.47 -5.65
CA ARG A 193 -2.29 -14.25 -6.86
C ARG A 193 -3.78 -14.49 -6.66
N ASN A 194 -4.19 -14.96 -5.49
CA ASN A 194 -5.60 -15.13 -5.10
C ASN A 194 -5.58 -15.37 -3.60
N ALA A 195 -5.87 -14.33 -2.83
CA ALA A 195 -6.11 -14.50 -1.41
C ALA A 195 -7.58 -14.21 -1.12
N GLU A 196 -8.42 -15.23 -1.24
CA GLU A 196 -9.69 -15.18 -0.52
C GLU A 196 -9.38 -15.10 0.99
N PRO A 197 -10.17 -14.36 1.79
CA PRO A 197 -9.95 -14.24 3.23
C PRO A 197 -10.19 -15.59 3.92
N GLY A 198 -9.13 -16.39 3.99
CA GLY A 198 -9.08 -17.67 4.71
C GLY A 198 -7.69 -17.98 5.26
N PHE A 199 -6.76 -17.02 5.25
CA PHE A 199 -5.36 -17.29 5.55
C PHE A 199 -5.09 -17.45 7.05
N HIS A 200 -4.19 -18.41 7.30
CA HIS A 200 -3.83 -19.03 8.56
C HIS A 200 -3.56 -18.07 9.73
N ARG A 201 -4.35 -18.24 10.80
CA ARG A 201 -4.30 -17.45 12.04
C ARG A 201 -3.09 -17.74 12.94
N ASP A 202 -2.45 -18.90 12.78
CA ASP A 202 -1.58 -19.46 13.82
C ASP A 202 -0.12 -18.98 13.78
N ARG A 203 0.22 -18.04 12.88
CA ARG A 203 1.62 -17.62 12.64
C ARG A 203 1.85 -16.11 12.64
N LEU A 204 0.85 -15.31 13.00
CA LEU A 204 1.00 -13.86 13.01
C LEU A 204 1.63 -13.40 14.33
N PRO A 205 2.56 -12.41 14.28
CA PRO A 205 2.98 -11.70 15.48
C PRO A 205 1.77 -11.07 16.20
N PRO A 206 1.82 -10.91 17.53
CA PRO A 206 0.76 -10.22 18.25
C PRO A 206 0.58 -8.80 17.70
N ALA A 207 -0.62 -8.51 17.19
CA ALA A 207 -0.98 -7.19 16.68
C ALA A 207 -1.41 -6.21 17.79
N ASP A 208 -1.65 -6.71 18.99
CA ASP A 208 -1.98 -5.97 20.21
C ASP A 208 -0.74 -5.40 20.93
N GLY A 209 0.44 -5.52 20.33
CA GLY A 209 1.69 -4.98 20.86
C GLY A 209 1.70 -3.44 20.95
N PRO A 210 2.64 -2.86 21.73
CA PRO A 210 2.79 -1.41 21.79
C PRO A 210 3.22 -0.86 20.42
N LEU A 211 2.50 0.16 19.93
CA LEU A 211 2.92 0.92 18.75
C LEU A 211 4.22 1.67 19.07
N ARG A 212 5.25 1.42 18.26
CA ARG A 212 6.55 2.08 18.39
C ARG A 212 6.75 3.00 17.19
N LEU A 213 6.70 4.30 17.44
CA LEU A 213 7.02 5.32 16.45
C LEU A 213 8.31 6.04 16.86
N PRO A 214 9.10 6.54 15.88
CA PRO A 214 10.21 7.44 16.18
C PRO A 214 9.74 8.67 16.98
N PRO A 215 10.56 9.21 17.92
CA PRO A 215 10.14 10.27 18.84
C PRO A 215 9.57 11.56 18.21
N GLY A 216 9.97 11.92 16.98
CA GLY A 216 9.46 13.10 16.28
C GLY A 216 8.25 12.84 15.36
N THR A 217 7.89 11.57 15.16
CA THR A 217 6.87 11.20 14.16
C THR A 217 5.49 11.70 14.52
N VAL A 218 5.10 11.65 15.80
CA VAL A 218 3.75 12.09 16.23
C VAL A 218 3.62 13.61 16.12
N GLU A 219 4.65 14.36 16.44
CA GLU A 219 4.64 15.83 16.31
C GLU A 219 4.53 16.24 14.84
N GLU A 220 5.29 15.59 13.96
CA GLU A 220 5.30 15.91 12.54
C GLU A 220 4.00 15.49 11.83
N TRP A 221 3.51 14.27 12.09
CA TRP A 221 2.44 13.65 11.31
C TRP A 221 1.07 13.66 11.99
N GLY A 222 1.02 13.94 13.29
CA GLY A 222 -0.21 14.03 14.07
C GLY A 222 -1.26 15.01 13.51
N PRO A 223 -0.88 16.16 12.92
CA PRO A 223 -1.84 17.06 12.27
C PRO A 223 -2.57 16.46 11.07
N TYR A 224 -2.03 15.41 10.43
CA TYR A 224 -2.63 14.76 9.26
C TYR A 224 -3.36 13.45 9.63
N PHE A 225 -2.90 12.81 10.71
CA PHE A 225 -3.38 11.51 11.18
C PHE A 225 -3.78 11.59 12.66
N PRO A 226 -5.02 11.99 12.97
CA PRO A 226 -5.51 12.19 14.34
C PRO A 226 -5.36 10.93 15.23
N LEU A 227 -5.43 9.74 14.64
CA LEU A 227 -5.18 8.45 15.31
C LEU A 227 -3.85 8.42 16.07
N LEU A 228 -2.82 9.15 15.62
CA LEU A 228 -1.48 9.15 16.23
C LEU A 228 -1.41 9.93 17.55
N THR A 229 -2.30 10.90 17.76
CA THR A 229 -2.26 11.81 18.91
C THR A 229 -3.26 11.43 20.01
N ARG A 230 -4.16 10.48 19.74
CA ARG A 230 -5.05 9.96 20.78
C ARG A 230 -4.23 9.17 21.79
N HIS A 231 -4.14 9.72 23.00
CA HIS A 231 -3.67 8.97 24.16
C HIS A 231 -4.56 7.73 24.33
N HIS A 232 -3.93 6.56 24.37
CA HIS A 232 -4.54 5.32 24.84
C HIS A 232 -4.96 5.51 26.30
N GLY A 233 -6.15 6.05 26.52
CA GLY A 233 -6.84 5.94 27.80
C GLY A 233 -7.00 4.45 28.09
N GLY A 234 -6.26 3.98 29.08
CA GLY A 234 -6.33 2.61 29.59
C GLY A 234 -7.64 2.28 30.29
#